data_AF-A0A7C3VX61-F1
#
_entry.id   AF-A0A7C3VX61-F1
#
_cell.length_a   1.000
_cell.length_b   1.000
_cell.length_c   1.000
_cell.angle_alpha   90.00
_cell.angle_beta   90.00
_cell.angle_gamma   90.00
#
_symmetry.space_group_name_H-M   'P 1'
#
loop_
_entity.id
_entity.type
_entity.pdbx_description
1 polymer ?
#
loop_
_entity_poly.entity_id
_entity_poly.type
_entity_poly.pdbx_seq_one_letter_code
_entity_poly.pdbx_strand_id
1 'polypeptide(L)' 'AVRTARTHIKDITLGGITDRNIPAVVNAGDMEGSLLGMTYLRRFSRIEIAGDQLILTR' A
#
# COMPACT_ATOMS: atom_id res chain seq x y z
N ALA A 1 5.81 -18.06 -13.72
CA ALA A 1 4.77 -17.24 -13.06
C ALA A 1 4.79 -17.55 -11.56
N VAL A 2 4.84 -16.53 -10.70
CA VAL A 2 4.77 -16.71 -9.24
C VAL A 2 3.31 -16.89 -8.80
N ARG A 3 3.06 -17.79 -7.85
CA ARG A 3 1.72 -17.97 -7.28
C ARG A 3 1.34 -16.75 -6.43
N THR A 4 0.08 -16.34 -6.52
CA THR A 4 -0.46 -15.23 -5.76
C THR A 4 -1.75 -15.64 -5.05
N ALA A 5 -2.00 -15.07 -3.87
CA ALA A 5 -3.21 -15.27 -3.08
C ALA A 5 -3.79 -13.90 -2.71
N ARG A 6 -5.11 -13.73 -2.88
CA ARG A 6 -5.81 -12.51 -2.48
C ARG A 6 -6.16 -12.57 -0.99
N THR A 7 -5.99 -11.46 -0.30
CA THR A 7 -6.37 -11.31 1.10
C THR A 7 -6.85 -9.89 1.39
N HIS A 8 -7.39 -9.66 2.59
CA HIS A 8 -7.74 -8.34 3.09
C HIS A 8 -6.93 -8.04 4.35
N ILE A 9 -6.22 -6.91 4.34
CA ILE A 9 -5.55 -6.38 5.52
C ILE A 9 -6.61 -5.71 6.39
N LYS A 10 -6.68 -6.11 7.66
CA LYS A 10 -7.70 -5.63 8.59
C LYS A 10 -7.59 -4.11 8.80
N ASP A 11 -6.39 -3.64 9.15
CA ASP A 11 -6.09 -2.25 9.45
C ASP A 11 -4.71 -1.87 8.90
N ILE A 12 -4.59 -0.71 8.25
CA ILE A 12 -3.34 -0.07 7.86
C ILE A 12 -3.32 1.32 8.49
N THR A 13 -2.23 1.69 9.16
CA THR A 13 -2.05 3.04 9.70
C THR A 13 -0.87 3.72 9.02
N LEU A 14 -1.11 4.89 8.43
CA LEU A 14 -0.11 5.70 7.75
C LEU A 14 -0.24 7.16 8.20
N GLY A 15 0.81 7.72 8.81
CA GLY A 15 0.80 9.12 9.26
C GLY A 15 -0.36 9.46 10.23
N GLY A 16 -0.80 8.51 11.05
CA GLY A 16 -1.94 8.68 11.98
C GLY A 16 -3.32 8.43 11.37
N ILE A 17 -3.39 8.13 10.07
CA ILE A 17 -4.64 7.80 9.38
C ILE A 17 -4.79 6.28 9.35
N THR A 18 -5.91 5.76 9.85
CA THR A 18 -6.20 4.31 9.82
C THR A 18 -7.24 4.00 8.76
N ASP A 19 -6.89 3.16 7.80
CA ASP A 19 -7.84 2.57 6.86
C ASP A 19 -8.06 1.09 7.17
N ARG A 20 -9.29 0.61 6.93
CA ARG A 20 -9.68 -0.77 7.23
C ARG A 20 -10.06 -1.55 5.99
N ASN A 21 -9.96 -2.87 6.08
CA ASN A 21 -10.38 -3.81 5.04
C ASN A 21 -9.76 -3.51 3.67
N ILE A 22 -8.42 -3.48 3.62
CA ILE A 22 -7.66 -3.11 2.43
C ILE A 22 -7.31 -4.35 1.60
N PRO A 23 -7.66 -4.40 0.30
CA PRO A 23 -7.32 -5.53 -0.55
C PRO A 23 -5.80 -5.62 -0.75
N ALA A 24 -5.26 -6.82 -0.60
CA ALA A 24 -3.84 -7.11 -0.79
C ALA A 24 -3.63 -8.43 -1.53
N VAL A 25 -2.43 -8.59 -2.09
CA VAL A 25 -2.00 -9.81 -2.77
C VAL A 25 -0.70 -10.28 -2.13
N VAL A 26 -0.70 -11.52 -1.64
CA VAL A 26 0.51 -12.21 -1.16
C VAL A 26 1.06 -13.01 -2.33
N ASN A 27 2.34 -12.86 -2.63
CA ASN A 27 3.01 -13.63 -3.67
C ASN A 27 4.04 -14.58 -3.05
N ALA A 28 4.34 -15.67 -3.74
CA ALA A 28 5.30 -16.68 -3.31
C ALA A 28 6.72 -16.44 -3.86
N GLY A 29 6.99 -15.24 -4.38
CA GLY A 29 8.34 -14.84 -4.81
C GLY A 29 9.14 -14.28 -3.65
N ASP A 30 10.46 -14.23 -3.82
CA ASP A 30 11.33 -13.58 -2.84
C ASP A 30 11.23 -12.05 -2.99
N MET A 31 10.97 -11.36 -1.89
CA MET A 31 10.78 -9.90 -1.86
C MET A 31 11.34 -9.33 -0.56
N GLU A 32 12.22 -8.34 -0.68
CA GLU A 32 12.82 -7.66 0.47
C GLU A 32 11.80 -6.78 1.23
N GLY A 33 10.70 -6.40 0.60
CA GLY A 33 9.69 -5.52 1.20
C GLY A 33 8.32 -5.60 0.55
N SER A 34 7.31 -5.07 1.24
CA SER A 34 5.95 -4.96 0.71
C SER A 34 5.84 -3.80 -0.27
N LEU A 35 5.13 -4.01 -1.37
CA LEU A 35 4.86 -2.96 -2.36
C LEU A 35 3.50 -2.32 -2.10
N LEU A 36 3.50 -0.99 -1.95
CA LEU A 36 2.27 -0.20 -1.82
C LEU A 36 1.76 0.18 -3.21
N GLY A 37 0.69 -0.48 -3.65
CA GLY A 37 0.13 -0.25 -4.99
C GLY A 37 -0.76 0.99 -5.10
N MET A 38 -0.99 1.44 -6.34
CA MET A 38 -1.86 2.58 -6.68
C MET A 38 -3.32 2.41 -6.23
N THR A 39 -3.78 1.19 -5.95
CA THR A 39 -5.11 0.93 -5.37
C THR A 39 -5.27 1.52 -3.97
N TYR A 40 -4.20 1.55 -3.19
CA TYR A 40 -4.20 2.22 -1.89
C TYR A 40 -3.89 3.72 -2.03
N LEU A 41 -2.86 4.07 -2.80
CA LEU A 41 -2.40 5.47 -2.92
C LEU A 41 -3.47 6.42 -3.48
N ARG A 42 -4.37 5.96 -4.35
CA ARG A 42 -5.48 6.79 -4.87
C ARG A 42 -6.48 7.29 -3.82
N ARG A 43 -6.39 6.82 -2.58
CA ARG A 43 -7.22 7.27 -1.45
C ARG A 43 -6.80 8.65 -0.92
N PHE A 44 -5.61 9.10 -1.29
CA PHE A 44 -5.10 10.43 -0.99
C PHE A 44 -5.51 11.40 -2.10
N SER A 45 -5.91 12.62 -1.73
CA SER A 45 -6.25 13.68 -2.69
C SER A 45 -5.02 14.18 -3.44
N ARG A 46 -3.82 14.05 -2.85
CA ARG A 46 -2.55 14.42 -3.47
C ARG A 46 -1.44 13.44 -3.09
N ILE A 47 -0.64 13.08 -4.08
CA ILE A 47 0.59 12.28 -3.94
C ILE A 47 1.71 13.10 -4.57
N GLU A 48 2.74 13.43 -3.80
CA GLU A 48 3.93 14.13 -4.28
C GLU A 48 5.19 13.32 -3.92
N ILE A 49 6.11 13.22 -4.87
CA ILE A 49 7.45 12.68 -4.64
C ILE A 49 8.42 13.84 -4.82
N ALA A 50 9.07 14.24 -3.74
CA ALA A 50 10.01 15.36 -3.71
C ALA A 50 11.30 14.93 -3.02
N GLY A 51 12.39 14.86 -3.80
CA GLY A 51 13.67 14.35 -3.31
C GLY A 51 13.56 12.89 -2.84
N ASP A 52 13.81 12.66 -1.56
CA ASP A 52 13.72 11.38 -0.85
C ASP A 52 12.40 11.20 -0.09
N GLN A 53 11.42 12.10 -0.28
CA GLN A 53 10.17 12.10 0.45
C GLN A 53 8.97 11.73 -0.44
N LEU A 54 8.11 10.87 0.10
CA LEU A 54 6.75 10.63 -0.40
C LEU A 54 5.77 11.41 0.50
N ILE A 55 5.18 12.46 -0.04
CA ILE A 55 4.22 13.32 0.66
C ILE A 55 2.82 12.93 0.21
N LEU A 56 1.99 12.56 1.19
CA LEU A 56 0.60 12.15 0.99
C LEU A 56 -0.33 13.15 1.67
N THR A 57 -1.24 13.75 0.91
CA THR A 57 -2.27 14.65 1.42
C THR A 57 -3.62 13.98 1.26
N ARG A 58 -4.42 13.95 2.33
CA ARG A 58 -5.78 13.41 2.30
C ARG A 58 -6.78 14.54 2.29
#